data_AF-A0A5E4XYP1-F1
#
_entry.id   AF-A0A5E4XYP1-F1
#
_cell.length_a   1.000
_cell.length_b   1.000
_cell.length_c   1.000
_cell.angle_alpha   90.00
_cell.angle_beta   90.00
_cell.angle_gamma   90.00
#
_symmetry.space_group_name_H-M   'P 1'
#
loop_
_entity.id
_entity.type
_entity.pdbx_description
1 polymer ?
#
loop_
_entity_poly.entity_id
_entity_poly.type
_entity_poly.pdbx_seq_one_letter_code
_entity_poly.pdbx_strand_id
1 'polypeptide(L)'
;MGLYNAEISAGSLMIPESRRIAPLLLSRPSDELWESALNDENLLQKKPATAKRQARLIRRRLETLDEEGVRLVVEGDGELCRQILLSAAIRHSRLLGDFMRDVYAMDLRRLEKNLNHRQWDGFLAECEHRDDAVFKALGVE
;
A
#
# COMPACT_ATOMS: atom_id res chain seq x y z
N MET A 1 5.26 18.36 4.30
CA MET A 1 4.49 17.21 3.78
C MET A 1 3.41 16.93 4.80
N GLY A 2 2.15 16.78 4.38
CA GLY A 2 1.05 16.50 5.31
C GLY A 2 1.27 15.19 6.05
N LEU A 3 0.58 15.03 7.17
CA LEU A 3 0.54 13.82 7.99
C LEU A 3 -0.02 12.63 7.21
N TYR A 4 -0.97 12.90 6.31
CA TYR A 4 -1.62 11.91 5.45
C TYR A 4 -1.25 12.09 3.98
N ASN A 5 -1.29 11.00 3.22
CA ASN A 5 -1.10 11.00 1.76
C ASN A 5 -2.08 10.01 1.08
N ALA A 6 -2.34 10.24 -0.20
CA ALA A 6 -3.30 9.46 -0.99
C ALA A 6 -2.68 8.32 -1.81
N GLU A 7 -1.42 7.97 -1.58
CA GLU A 7 -0.74 6.97 -2.43
C GLU A 7 -1.41 5.60 -2.33
N ILE A 8 -2.11 5.31 -1.24
CA ILE A 8 -2.91 4.10 -1.08
C ILE A 8 -4.01 3.94 -2.16
N SER A 9 -4.49 5.05 -2.74
CA SER A 9 -5.46 5.02 -3.85
C SER A 9 -4.89 4.49 -5.17
N ALA A 10 -3.57 4.29 -5.26
CA ALA A 10 -2.94 3.72 -6.45
C ALA A 10 -3.15 2.22 -6.62
N GLY A 11 -3.55 1.52 -5.57
CA GLY A 11 -3.95 0.13 -5.65
C GLY A 11 -4.10 -0.53 -4.29
N SER A 12 -4.89 -1.61 -4.27
CA SER A 12 -5.00 -2.54 -3.14
C SER A 12 -3.68 -3.32 -2.96
N LEU A 13 -3.70 -4.54 -2.42
CA LEU A 13 -2.46 -5.30 -2.17
C LEU A 13 -1.73 -5.71 -3.46
N MET A 14 -2.43 -5.86 -4.58
CA MET A 14 -1.84 -6.21 -5.89
C MET A 14 -0.89 -7.42 -5.78
N ILE A 15 -1.41 -8.55 -5.31
CA ILE A 15 -0.60 -9.74 -4.98
C ILE A 15 0.23 -10.22 -6.18
N PRO A 16 -0.35 -10.40 -7.40
CA PRO A 16 0.44 -10.84 -8.55
C PRO A 16 1.55 -9.87 -8.92
N GLU A 17 1.27 -8.57 -8.92
CA GLU A 17 2.25 -7.52 -9.24
C GLU A 17 3.34 -7.43 -8.17
N SER A 18 2.97 -7.53 -6.90
CA SER A 18 3.90 -7.53 -5.77
C SER A 18 4.86 -8.71 -5.83
N ARG A 19 4.37 -9.89 -6.23
CA ARG A 19 5.21 -11.07 -6.46
C ARG A 19 6.15 -10.96 -7.65
N ARG A 20 5.85 -10.12 -8.64
CA ARG A 20 6.76 -9.83 -9.76
C ARG A 20 7.82 -8.80 -9.37
N ILE A 21 7.47 -7.84 -8.52
CA ILE A 21 8.39 -6.77 -8.06
C ILE A 21 9.33 -7.25 -6.95
N ALA A 22 8.86 -8.10 -6.02
CA ALA A 22 9.65 -8.52 -4.88
C ALA A 22 11.01 -9.16 -5.27
N PRO A 23 11.09 -10.07 -6.28
CA PRO A 23 12.38 -10.60 -6.74
C PRO A 23 13.31 -9.52 -7.30
N LEU A 24 12.75 -8.54 -8.03
CA LEU A 24 13.50 -7.39 -8.54
C LEU A 24 14.05 -6.53 -7.40
N LEU A 25 13.33 -6.38 -6.28
CA LEU A 25 13.84 -5.64 -5.11
C LEU A 25 14.92 -6.42 -4.37
N LEU A 26 14.80 -7.75 -4.26
CA LEU A 26 15.81 -8.60 -3.62
C LEU A 26 17.15 -8.57 -4.37
N SER A 27 17.14 -8.34 -5.69
CA SER A 27 18.38 -8.16 -6.46
C SER A 27 19.04 -6.79 -6.26
N ARG A 28 18.43 -5.88 -5.48
CA ARG A 28 18.90 -4.52 -5.20
C ARG A 28 19.22 -3.77 -6.50
N PRO A 29 18.19 -3.51 -7.32
CA PRO A 29 18.37 -3.05 -8.68
C PRO A 29 18.89 -1.61 -8.69
N SER A 30 19.71 -1.28 -9.69
CA SER A 30 19.96 0.12 -10.03
C SER A 30 18.70 0.78 -10.57
N ASP A 31 18.67 2.11 -10.63
CA ASP A 31 17.55 2.84 -11.24
C ASP A 31 17.40 2.50 -12.73
N GLU A 32 18.51 2.23 -13.42
CA GLU A 32 18.52 1.77 -14.82
C GLU A 32 17.86 0.40 -14.97
N LEU A 33 18.23 -0.56 -14.12
CA LEU A 33 17.63 -1.89 -14.12
C LEU A 33 16.14 -1.84 -13.77
N TRP A 34 15.78 -0.97 -12.81
CA TRP A 34 14.39 -0.74 -12.44
C TRP A 34 13.56 -0.18 -13.59
N GLU A 35 14.05 0.86 -14.28
CA GLU A 35 13.35 1.44 -15.42
C GLU A 35 13.27 0.47 -16.60
N SER A 36 14.32 -0.31 -16.88
CA SER A 36 14.30 -1.31 -17.96
C SER A 36 13.29 -2.43 -17.69
N ALA A 37 13.25 -2.95 -16.46
CA ALA A 37 12.27 -3.96 -16.07
C ALA A 37 10.81 -3.47 -16.22
N LEU A 38 10.54 -2.18 -15.96
CA LEU A 38 9.21 -1.62 -16.08
C LEU A 38 8.83 -1.22 -17.52
N ASN A 39 9.77 -0.68 -18.29
CA ASN A 39 9.48 -0.09 -19.60
C ASN A 39 9.74 -1.07 -20.75
N ASP A 40 10.87 -1.77 -20.72
CA ASP A 40 11.34 -2.61 -21.82
C ASP A 40 10.80 -4.03 -21.67
N GLU A 41 10.90 -4.59 -20.46
CA GLU A 41 10.43 -5.95 -20.17
C GLU A 41 8.93 -6.02 -19.84
N ASN A 42 8.29 -4.87 -19.59
CA ASN A 42 6.90 -4.76 -19.18
C ASN A 42 6.56 -5.77 -18.06
N LEU A 43 7.36 -5.78 -16.99
CA LEU A 43 7.27 -6.73 -15.88
C LEU A 43 5.83 -6.91 -15.35
N LEU A 44 5.08 -5.81 -15.24
CA LEU A 44 3.70 -5.84 -14.74
C LEU A 44 2.65 -6.21 -15.78
N GLN A 45 3.00 -6.32 -17.07
CA GLN A 45 2.09 -6.59 -18.18
C GLN A 45 0.92 -5.59 -18.23
N LYS A 46 1.21 -4.30 -18.07
CA LYS A 46 0.24 -3.21 -18.00
C LYS A 46 0.65 -2.05 -18.89
N LYS A 47 -0.28 -1.11 -19.11
CA LYS A 47 0.05 0.16 -19.78
C LYS A 47 1.15 0.90 -19.00
N PRO A 48 2.12 1.56 -19.65
CA PRO A 48 3.29 2.14 -18.99
C PRO A 48 2.98 3.06 -17.81
N ALA A 49 2.01 3.98 -17.95
CA ALA A 49 1.62 4.89 -16.87
C ALA A 49 1.07 4.14 -15.64
N THR A 50 0.21 3.15 -15.86
CA THR A 50 -0.35 2.31 -14.79
C THR A 50 0.74 1.44 -14.15
N ALA A 51 1.61 0.83 -14.96
CA ALA A 51 2.73 0.03 -14.49
C ALA A 51 3.66 0.85 -13.59
N LYS A 52 4.09 2.04 -14.03
CA LYS A 52 4.93 2.94 -13.22
C LYS A 52 4.26 3.34 -11.91
N ARG A 53 2.98 3.74 -11.96
CA ARG A 53 2.23 4.15 -10.75
C ARG A 53 2.10 3.01 -9.74
N GLN A 54 1.73 1.81 -10.20
CA GLN A 54 1.58 0.64 -9.33
C GLN A 54 2.94 0.13 -8.82
N ALA A 55 3.95 0.08 -9.69
CA ALA A 55 5.28 -0.36 -9.31
C ALA A 55 5.92 0.54 -8.25
N ARG A 56 5.76 1.86 -8.39
CA ARG A 56 6.22 2.82 -7.38
C ARG A 56 5.52 2.61 -6.03
N LEU A 57 4.20 2.42 -6.02
CA LEU A 57 3.46 2.14 -4.78
C LEU A 57 3.93 0.82 -4.15
N ILE A 58 4.05 -0.24 -4.93
CA ILE A 58 4.48 -1.57 -4.45
C ILE A 58 5.90 -1.48 -3.89
N ARG A 59 6.84 -0.87 -4.62
CA ARG A 59 8.23 -0.66 -4.18
C ARG A 59 8.28 0.02 -2.83
N ARG A 60 7.60 1.16 -2.69
CA ARG A 60 7.57 1.92 -1.42
C ARG A 60 6.96 1.15 -0.27
N ARG A 61 5.96 0.30 -0.52
CA ARG A 61 5.41 -0.59 0.52
C ARG A 61 6.42 -1.65 0.92
N LEU A 62 7.01 -2.35 -0.05
CA LEU A 62 7.96 -3.43 0.21
C LEU A 62 9.26 -2.93 0.85
N GLU A 63 9.71 -1.70 0.56
CA GLU A 63 10.84 -1.04 1.23
C GLU A 63 10.60 -0.74 2.72
N THR A 64 9.36 -0.88 3.22
CA THR A 64 9.08 -0.83 4.68
C THR A 64 9.33 -2.14 5.42
N LEU A 65 9.62 -3.21 4.66
CA LEU A 65 9.98 -4.53 5.16
C LEU A 65 11.49 -4.71 5.14
N ASP A 66 11.99 -5.65 5.93
CA ASP A 66 13.34 -6.16 5.79
C ASP A 66 13.42 -7.19 4.66
N GLU A 67 14.64 -7.66 4.37
CA GLU A 67 14.88 -8.62 3.28
C GLU A 67 14.07 -9.91 3.45
N GLU A 68 13.91 -10.38 4.70
CA GLU A 68 13.10 -11.56 5.01
C GLU A 68 11.62 -11.32 4.69
N GLY A 69 11.06 -10.18 5.09
CA GLY A 69 9.69 -9.81 4.74
C GLY A 69 9.46 -9.78 3.22
N VAL A 70 10.43 -9.31 2.45
CA VAL A 70 10.35 -9.33 0.98
C VAL A 70 10.44 -10.76 0.43
N ARG A 71 11.28 -11.63 0.99
CA ARG A 71 11.34 -13.07 0.61
C ARG A 71 10.01 -13.77 0.86
N LEU A 72 9.34 -13.50 1.97
CA LEU A 72 8.02 -14.09 2.27
C LEU A 72 6.94 -13.70 1.25
N VAL A 73 7.05 -12.55 0.58
CA VAL A 73 6.15 -12.20 -0.54
C VAL A 73 6.36 -13.13 -1.73
N VAL A 74 7.62 -13.47 -2.02
CA VAL A 74 8.02 -14.33 -3.14
C VAL A 74 7.66 -15.79 -2.87
N GLU A 75 8.07 -16.31 -1.72
CA GLU A 75 8.10 -17.74 -1.40
C GLU A 75 6.90 -18.20 -0.58
N GLY A 76 6.31 -17.30 0.22
CA GLY A 76 5.21 -17.63 1.11
C GLY A 76 3.98 -18.11 0.34
N ASP A 77 3.11 -18.87 1.01
CA ASP A 77 1.83 -19.23 0.44
C ASP A 77 0.93 -17.99 0.19
N GLY A 78 -0.24 -18.21 -0.40
CA GLY A 78 -1.14 -17.11 -0.72
C GLY A 78 -1.60 -16.32 0.51
N GLU A 79 -1.72 -16.97 1.67
CA GLU A 79 -2.20 -16.34 2.90
C GLU A 79 -1.10 -15.51 3.56
N LEU A 80 0.10 -16.09 3.69
CA LEU A 80 1.25 -15.39 4.23
C LEU A 80 1.59 -14.16 3.38
N CYS A 81 1.57 -14.29 2.05
CA CYS A 81 1.80 -13.16 1.15
C CYS A 81 0.75 -12.04 1.37
N ARG A 82 -0.54 -12.37 1.54
CA ARG A 82 -1.58 -11.38 1.86
C ARG A 82 -1.30 -10.64 3.15
N GLN A 83 -0.94 -11.35 4.21
CA GLN A 83 -0.69 -10.78 5.53
C GLN A 83 0.55 -9.90 5.55
N ILE A 84 1.62 -10.30 4.87
CA ILE A 84 2.84 -9.50 4.71
C ILE A 84 2.56 -8.24 3.90
N LEU A 85 1.84 -8.34 2.78
CA LEU A 85 1.49 -7.17 1.96
C LEU A 85 0.55 -6.21 2.70
N LEU A 86 -0.39 -6.72 3.50
CA LEU A 86 -1.23 -5.89 4.36
C LEU A 86 -0.38 -5.14 5.40
N SER A 87 0.57 -5.84 6.04
CA SER A 87 1.50 -5.24 7.00
C SER A 87 2.35 -4.14 6.36
N ALA A 88 2.88 -4.37 5.16
CA ALA A 88 3.61 -3.38 4.38
C ALA A 88 2.74 -2.18 3.99
N ALA A 89 1.48 -2.41 3.59
CA ALA A 89 0.55 -1.34 3.26
C ALA A 89 0.22 -0.46 4.48
N ILE A 90 0.05 -1.06 5.66
CA ILE A 90 -0.19 -0.35 6.93
C ILE A 90 1.04 0.46 7.34
N ARG A 91 2.25 -0.12 7.24
CA ARG A 91 3.51 0.58 7.56
C ARG A 91 3.74 1.80 6.65
N HIS A 92 3.43 1.66 5.36
CA HIS A 92 3.57 2.73 4.39
C HIS A 92 2.49 3.82 4.50
N SER A 93 1.25 3.44 4.82
CA SER A 93 0.10 4.36 4.83
C SER A 93 -0.36 4.64 6.26
N ARG A 94 0.03 5.80 6.78
CA ARG A 94 -0.50 6.29 8.06
C ARG A 94 -2.03 6.37 8.06
N LEU A 95 -2.64 6.76 6.95
CA LEU A 95 -4.10 6.80 6.80
C LEU A 95 -4.73 5.42 7.04
N LEU A 96 -4.17 4.37 6.43
CA LEU A 96 -4.63 3.00 6.66
C LEU A 96 -4.35 2.54 8.10
N GLY A 97 -3.16 2.83 8.63
CA GLY A 97 -2.81 2.46 9.99
C GLY A 97 -3.71 3.11 11.05
N ASP A 98 -4.04 4.38 10.87
CA ASP A 98 -4.97 5.11 11.73
C ASP A 98 -6.39 4.56 11.59
N PHE A 99 -6.87 4.26 10.38
CA PHE A 99 -8.18 3.62 10.19
C PHE A 99 -8.25 2.24 10.86
N MET A 100 -7.20 1.42 10.72
CA MET A 100 -7.14 0.10 11.33
C MET A 100 -7.19 0.15 12.86
N ARG A 101 -6.55 1.16 13.46
CA ARG A 101 -6.45 1.32 14.91
C ARG A 101 -7.67 2.02 15.51
N ASP A 102 -8.11 3.10 14.88
CA ASP A 102 -9.09 4.03 15.44
C ASP A 102 -10.53 3.62 15.06
N VAL A 103 -10.74 2.89 13.95
CA VAL A 103 -12.06 2.42 13.51
C VAL A 103 -12.16 0.90 13.61
N TYR A 104 -11.37 0.17 12.81
CA TYR A 104 -11.52 -1.29 12.67
C TYR A 104 -11.31 -2.03 14.00
N ALA A 105 -10.28 -1.67 14.77
CA ALA A 105 -10.02 -2.33 16.06
C ALA A 105 -11.13 -2.06 17.10
N MET A 106 -11.83 -0.93 17.02
CA MET A 106 -12.99 -0.65 17.89
C MET A 106 -14.18 -1.54 17.54
N ASP A 107 -14.49 -1.67 16.26
CA ASP A 107 -15.55 -2.54 15.75
C ASP A 107 -15.27 -4.01 16.08
N LEU A 108 -14.04 -4.45 15.88
CA LEU A 108 -13.61 -5.81 16.21
C LEU A 108 -13.82 -6.12 17.71
N ARG A 109 -13.49 -5.17 18.60
CA ARG A 109 -13.73 -5.32 20.05
C ARG A 109 -15.22 -5.38 20.39
N ARG A 110 -16.07 -4.77 19.58
CA ARG A 110 -17.54 -4.80 19.73
C ARG A 110 -18.19 -5.99 19.02
N LEU A 111 -17.40 -6.85 18.37
CA LEU A 111 -17.87 -7.97 17.55
C LEU A 111 -18.77 -7.52 16.40
N GLU A 112 -18.59 -6.28 15.94
CA GLU A 112 -19.24 -5.78 14.74
C GLU A 112 -18.71 -6.56 13.54
N LYS A 113 -19.62 -7.07 12.71
CA LYS A 113 -19.28 -7.94 11.58
C LYS A 113 -19.05 -7.17 10.28
N ASN A 114 -19.43 -5.90 10.24
CA ASN A 114 -19.44 -5.09 9.03
C ASN A 114 -18.86 -3.71 9.30
N LEU A 115 -18.05 -3.23 8.35
CA LEU A 115 -17.68 -1.82 8.28
C LEU A 115 -18.72 -1.05 7.45
N ASN A 116 -19.17 0.08 7.96
CA ASN A 116 -20.08 1.01 7.31
C ASN A 116 -19.29 2.14 6.66
N HIS A 117 -19.64 2.51 5.42
CA HIS A 117 -19.04 3.65 4.71
C HIS A 117 -19.08 4.96 5.52
N ARG A 118 -20.11 5.18 6.35
CA ARG A 118 -20.19 6.38 7.21
C ARG A 118 -19.06 6.46 8.25
N GLN A 119 -18.48 5.33 8.65
CA GLN A 119 -17.34 5.31 9.56
C GLN A 119 -16.07 5.82 8.87
N TRP A 120 -15.95 5.61 7.56
CA TRP A 120 -14.88 6.20 6.76
C TRP A 120 -15.03 7.71 6.69
N ASP A 121 -16.23 8.22 6.44
CA ASP A 121 -16.50 9.67 6.40
C ASP A 121 -16.19 10.33 7.75
N GLY A 122 -16.65 9.73 8.85
CA GLY A 122 -16.35 10.21 10.20
C GLY A 122 -14.85 10.16 10.51
N PHE A 123 -14.16 9.10 10.10
CA PHE A 123 -12.70 9.00 10.26
C PHE A 123 -11.94 10.08 9.48
N LEU A 124 -12.36 10.40 8.25
CA LEU A 124 -11.73 11.46 7.46
C LEU A 124 -11.93 12.84 8.09
N ALA A 125 -13.10 13.13 8.66
CA ALA A 125 -13.32 14.36 9.42
C ALA A 125 -12.35 14.45 10.61
N GLU A 126 -12.13 13.36 11.36
CA GLU A 126 -11.13 13.34 12.44
C GLU A 126 -9.69 13.51 11.93
N CYS A 127 -9.38 13.01 10.73
CA CYS A 127 -8.08 13.22 10.11
C CYS A 127 -7.84 14.69 9.74
N GLU A 128 -8.87 15.41 9.28
CA GLU A 128 -8.79 16.83 8.96
C GLU A 128 -8.42 17.65 10.20
N HIS A 129 -9.05 17.38 11.34
CA HIS A 129 -8.68 18.04 12.61
C HIS A 129 -7.21 17.81 13.02
N ARG A 130 -6.57 16.74 12.54
CA ARG A 130 -5.15 16.44 12.80
C ARG A 130 -4.22 17.02 11.73
N ASP A 131 -4.72 17.21 10.52
CA ASP A 131 -4.00 17.69 9.34
C ASP A 131 -4.97 18.29 8.32
N ASP A 132 -5.10 19.62 8.34
CA ASP A 132 -5.97 20.39 7.44
C ASP A 132 -5.64 20.15 5.94
N ALA A 133 -4.46 19.61 5.62
CA ALA A 133 -4.09 19.28 4.24
C ALA A 133 -4.60 17.92 3.76
N VAL A 134 -5.31 17.13 4.59
CA VAL A 134 -5.73 15.76 4.26
C VAL A 134 -6.62 15.71 3.02
N PHE A 135 -7.61 16.59 2.89
CA PHE A 135 -8.54 16.59 1.75
C PHE A 135 -7.83 16.96 0.45
N LYS A 136 -6.94 17.96 0.51
CA LYS A 136 -6.04 18.30 -0.59
C LYS A 136 -5.13 17.12 -0.97
N ALA A 137 -4.62 16.38 0.01
CA ALA A 137 -3.78 15.22 -0.23
C ALA A 137 -4.57 14.09 -0.91
N LEU A 138 -5.84 13.89 -0.53
CA LEU A 138 -6.76 12.90 -1.07
C LEU A 138 -7.39 13.28 -2.41
N GLY A 139 -7.20 14.51 -2.89
CA GLY A 139 -7.80 14.99 -4.13
C GLY A 139 -9.32 15.13 -4.04
N VAL A 140 -9.82 15.40 -2.83
CA VAL A 140 -11.22 15.70 -2.56
C VAL A 140 -11.28 17.21 -2.31
N GLU A 141 -11.73 17.97 -3.30
CA GLU A 141 -12.05 19.41 -3.19
C GLU A 141 -13.57 19.59 -3.09
#